data_AF-A0A913Y705-F1
#
_entry.id   AF-A0A913Y705-F1
#
_cell.length_a   1.000
_cell.length_b   1.000
_cell.length_c   1.000
_cell.angle_alpha   90.00
_cell.angle_beta   90.00
_cell.angle_gamma   90.00
#
_symmetry.space_group_name_H-M   'P 1'
#
loop_
_entity.id
_entity.type
_entity.pdbx_description
1 polymer ?
#
loop_
_entity_poly.entity_id
_entity_poly.type
_entity_poly.pdbx_seq_one_letter_code
_entity_poly.pdbx_strand_id
1 'polypeptide(L)'
;MVQTGDPTGTGRGGASVYGPIFEDEITRDLKHTGAGILSMANSGPNTNGSQFFVTLAPTQWLDGKHTIFGRIKTGMEVIKRIGLVETDPKDRYC
;
A
#
# COMPACT_ATOMS: atom_id res chain seq x y z
N MET A 1 -8.07 -1.02 3.02
CA MET A 1 -6.85 -0.22 2.80
C MET A 1 -7.06 0.61 1.55
N VAL A 2 -6.24 1.63 1.31
CA VAL A 2 -6.29 2.45 0.09
C VAL A 2 -5.02 2.21 -0.70
N GLN A 3 -5.11 1.74 -1.95
CA GLN A 3 -3.96 1.44 -2.81
C GLN A 3 -3.83 2.47 -3.93
N THR A 4 -2.61 2.86 -4.25
CA THR A 4 -2.28 3.83 -5.30
C THR A 4 -0.86 3.58 -5.84
N GLY A 5 -0.34 4.48 -6.67
CA GLY A 5 1.02 4.42 -7.21
C GLY A 5 1.15 3.65 -8.52
N ASP A 6 0.04 3.40 -9.23
CA ASP A 6 0.04 2.96 -10.63
C ASP A 6 -0.24 4.15 -11.57
N PRO A 7 0.76 4.65 -12.32
CA PRO A 7 0.59 5.74 -13.29
C PRO A 7 -0.42 5.44 -14.41
N THR A 8 -0.65 4.16 -14.71
CA THR A 8 -1.58 3.72 -15.77
C THR A 8 -3.02 3.60 -15.28
N GLY A 9 -3.25 3.60 -13.96
CA GLY A 9 -4.57 3.39 -13.36
C GLY A 9 -5.16 1.99 -13.59
N THR A 10 -4.37 1.03 -14.07
CA THR A 10 -4.86 -0.32 -14.39
C THR A 10 -4.78 -1.30 -13.22
N GLY A 11 -4.00 -0.98 -12.20
CA GLY A 11 -3.59 -1.85 -11.09
C GLY A 11 -2.41 -2.77 -11.45
N ARG A 12 -1.90 -2.73 -12.68
CA ARG A 12 -0.83 -3.61 -13.19
C ARG A 12 0.44 -2.87 -13.56
N GLY A 13 0.38 -1.54 -13.64
CA GLY A 13 1.51 -0.70 -14.00
C GLY A 13 2.30 -0.23 -12.77
N GLY A 14 3.35 0.53 -13.05
CA GLY A 14 4.25 1.05 -12.03
C GLY A 14 5.64 0.44 -12.11
N ALA A 15 6.66 1.28 -12.00
CA ALA A 15 8.06 0.89 -12.03
C ALA A 15 8.81 1.66 -10.95
N SER A 16 9.86 1.05 -10.40
CA SER A 16 10.71 1.72 -9.43
C SER A 16 11.73 2.64 -10.11
N VAL A 17 12.37 3.52 -9.33
CA VAL A 17 13.48 4.35 -9.82
C VAL A 17 14.74 3.50 -10.09
N TYR A 18 14.85 2.33 -9.46
CA TYR A 18 15.99 1.42 -9.58
C TYR A 18 15.86 0.41 -10.75
N GLY A 19 14.73 0.43 -11.46
CA GLY A 19 14.39 -0.56 -12.49
C GLY A 19 12.94 -1.04 -12.38
N PRO A 20 12.57 -2.17 -13.02
CA PRO A 20 11.17 -2.63 -13.02
C PRO A 20 10.67 -3.01 -11.62
N ILE A 21 11.50 -3.66 -10.80
CA ILE A 21 11.16 -4.12 -9.44
C ILE A 21 12.36 -4.00 -8.49
N PHE A 22 12.10 -4.00 -7.18
CA PHE A 22 13.12 -4.09 -6.13
C PHE A 22 12.70 -5.04 -4.99
N GLU A 23 13.67 -5.39 -4.14
CA GLU A 23 13.54 -6.39 -3.06
C GLU A 23 12.64 -5.92 -1.91
N ASP A 24 12.13 -6.88 -1.12
CA ASP A 24 11.36 -6.60 0.10
C ASP A 24 12.29 -6.28 1.28
N GLU A 25 12.03 -5.18 1.99
CA GLU A 25 12.77 -4.79 3.19
C GLU A 25 11.93 -5.08 4.45
N ILE A 26 11.84 -6.36 4.81
CA ILE A 26 11.03 -6.83 5.93
C ILE A 26 11.81 -6.77 7.24
N THR A 27 11.25 -6.09 8.24
CA THR A 27 11.78 -6.06 9.61
C THR A 27 10.77 -6.65 10.59
N ARG A 28 11.25 -7.31 11.66
CA ARG A 28 10.37 -7.96 12.66
C ARG A 28 9.65 -6.98 13.58
N ASP A 29 10.18 -5.76 13.66
CA ASP A 29 9.68 -4.71 14.55
C ASP A 29 8.53 -3.91 13.91
N LEU A 30 8.48 -3.85 12.58
CA LEU A 30 7.42 -3.18 11.83
C LEU A 30 6.28 -4.14 11.55
N LYS A 31 5.09 -3.79 12.05
CA LYS A 31 3.87 -4.58 11.94
C LYS A 31 2.69 -3.70 11.60
N HIS A 32 1.72 -4.23 10.87
CA HIS A 32 0.49 -3.55 10.49
C HIS A 32 -0.53 -3.54 11.66
N THR A 33 -0.14 -2.94 12.78
CA THR A 33 -0.91 -2.94 14.04
C THR A 33 -2.07 -1.96 14.06
N GLY A 34 -2.16 -1.07 13.09
CA GLY A 34 -3.16 0.00 13.09
C GLY A 34 -3.38 0.64 11.73
N ALA A 35 -4.27 1.63 11.73
CA ALA A 35 -4.54 2.47 10.57
C ALA A 35 -3.42 3.50 10.37
N GLY A 36 -3.20 3.93 9.12
CA GLY A 36 -2.23 4.94 8.75
C GLY A 36 -0.81 4.41 8.54
N ILE A 37 -0.64 3.10 8.35
CA ILE A 37 0.66 2.48 8.05
C ILE A 37 0.85 2.48 6.53
N LEU A 38 2.03 2.88 6.08
CA LEU A 38 2.42 3.01 4.68
C LEU A 38 3.27 1.79 4.28
N SER A 39 2.83 1.07 3.26
CA SER A 39 3.39 -0.22 2.89
C SER A 39 3.38 -0.43 1.37
N MET A 40 4.38 -1.15 0.85
CA MET A 40 4.53 -1.40 -0.58
C MET A 40 3.58 -2.50 -1.07
N ALA A 41 2.90 -2.27 -2.19
CA ALA A 41 2.15 -3.31 -2.87
C ALA A 41 3.09 -4.13 -3.75
N ASN A 42 2.97 -5.45 -3.69
CA ASN A 42 3.76 -6.39 -4.48
C ASN A 42 2.85 -7.49 -5.05
N SER A 43 3.36 -8.24 -6.03
CA SER A 43 2.68 -9.39 -6.66
C SER A 43 3.37 -10.72 -6.30
N GLY A 44 4.11 -10.74 -5.19
CA GLY A 44 4.98 -11.84 -4.77
C GLY A 44 6.29 -11.32 -4.16
N PRO A 45 7.13 -12.20 -3.60
CA PRO A 45 8.39 -11.82 -2.97
C PRO A 45 9.29 -11.02 -3.94
N ASN A 46 9.85 -9.91 -3.46
CA ASN A 46 10.80 -9.05 -4.19
C ASN A 46 10.24 -8.45 -5.50
N THR A 47 8.94 -8.14 -5.54
CA THR A 47 8.28 -7.52 -6.71
C THR A 47 7.76 -6.11 -6.41
N ASN A 48 8.45 -5.37 -5.55
CA ASN A 48 8.06 -3.99 -5.24
C ASN A 48 8.29 -3.09 -6.45
N GLY A 49 7.29 -2.29 -6.80
CA GLY A 49 7.38 -1.31 -7.89
C GLY A 49 7.16 0.11 -7.38
N SER A 50 6.24 0.85 -7.98
CA SER A 50 5.80 2.17 -7.48
C SER A 50 4.49 2.12 -6.68
N GLN A 51 3.81 0.97 -6.68
CA GLN A 51 2.52 0.84 -6.02
C GLN A 51 2.68 0.72 -4.50
N PHE A 52 1.86 1.45 -3.75
CA PHE A 52 1.85 1.41 -2.30
C PHE A 52 0.42 1.55 -1.78
N PHE A 53 0.22 1.21 -0.51
CA PHE A 53 -1.07 1.33 0.14
C PHE A 53 -0.97 1.91 1.55
N VAL A 54 -2.08 2.47 2.01
CA VAL A 54 -2.28 2.97 3.37
C VAL A 54 -3.32 2.12 4.08
N THR A 55 -2.98 1.62 5.27
CA THR A 55 -3.94 0.84 6.06
C THR A 55 -5.05 1.73 6.64
N LEU A 56 -6.28 1.24 6.67
CA LEU A 56 -7.43 1.91 7.32
C LEU A 56 -7.80 1.25 8.66
N ALA A 57 -7.28 0.06 8.91
CA ALA A 57 -7.49 -0.76 10.10
C ALA A 57 -6.24 -1.66 10.31
N PRO A 58 -6.09 -2.34 11.45
CA PRO A 58 -5.03 -3.33 11.64
C PRO A 58 -5.11 -4.46 10.60
N THR A 59 -3.99 -4.80 9.96
CA THR A 59 -3.92 -5.82 8.89
C THR A 59 -2.75 -6.80 9.11
N GLN A 60 -2.75 -7.49 10.24
CA GLN A 60 -1.63 -8.34 10.68
C GLN A 60 -1.29 -9.50 9.71
N TRP A 61 -2.22 -9.92 8.85
CA TRP A 61 -1.99 -10.97 7.85
C TRP A 61 -1.03 -10.56 6.72
N LEU A 62 -0.71 -9.26 6.62
CA LEU A 62 0.25 -8.68 5.68
C LEU A 62 1.66 -8.55 6.30
N ASP A 63 1.80 -8.83 7.59
CA ASP A 63 3.09 -8.75 8.28
C ASP A 63 4.08 -9.75 7.69
N GLY A 64 5.28 -9.26 7.37
CA GLY A 64 6.33 -10.06 6.75
C GLY A 64 6.08 -10.42 5.27
N LYS A 65 5.06 -9.83 4.63
CA LYS A 65 4.80 -9.98 3.18
C LYS A 65 4.96 -8.68 2.41
N HIS A 66 4.74 -7.55 3.08
CA HIS A 66 4.82 -6.23 2.47
C HIS A 66 5.77 -5.34 3.25
N THR A 67 6.64 -4.64 2.52
CA THR A 67 7.62 -3.71 3.08
C THR A 67 6.92 -2.49 3.68
N ILE A 68 7.03 -2.33 5.00
CA ILE A 68 6.56 -1.13 5.70
C ILE A 68 7.69 -0.10 5.68
N PHE A 69 7.42 1.07 5.11
CA PHE A 69 8.43 2.14 4.98
C PHE A 69 8.01 3.45 5.63
N GLY A 70 6.80 3.54 6.18
CA GLY A 70 6.35 4.75 6.85
C GLY A 70 5.01 4.66 7.56
N ARG A 71 4.62 5.78 8.16
CA ARG A 71 3.29 5.98 8.74
C ARG A 71 2.83 7.42 8.53
N ILE A 72 1.53 7.61 8.43
CA ILE A 72 0.91 8.93 8.33
C ILE A 72 1.08 9.67 9.65
N LYS A 73 1.74 10.83 9.61
CA LYS A 73 1.90 11.72 10.77
C LYS A 73 0.71 12.66 10.97
N THR A 74 0.15 13.17 9.88
CA THR A 74 -0.96 14.15 9.86
C THR A 74 -1.82 13.91 8.63
N GLY A 75 -3.11 14.24 8.68
CA GLY A 75 -4.03 14.05 7.54
C GLY A 75 -4.70 12.68 7.49
N MET A 76 -4.73 11.93 8.60
CA MET A 76 -5.42 10.64 8.66
C MET A 76 -6.93 10.76 8.38
N GLU A 77 -7.55 11.91 8.66
CA GLU A 77 -8.95 12.16 8.28
C GLU A 77 -9.16 12.11 6.77
N VAL A 78 -8.20 12.61 5.99
CA VAL A 78 -8.29 12.66 4.52
C VAL A 78 -8.22 11.24 3.98
N ILE A 79 -7.28 10.44 4.50
CA ILE A 79 -7.15 9.02 4.15
C ILE A 79 -8.42 8.24 4.51
N LYS A 80 -9.00 8.51 5.69
CA LYS A 80 -10.28 7.90 6.09
C LYS A 80 -11.41 8.29 5.15
N ARG A 81 -11.50 9.56 4.75
CA ARG A 81 -12.50 10.04 3.79
C ARG A 81 -12.34 9.38 2.42
N ILE A 82 -11.11 9.24 1.92
CA ILE A 82 -10.81 8.51 0.67
C ILE A 82 -11.26 7.04 0.79
N GLY A 83 -11.04 6.42 1.95
CA GLY A 83 -11.48 5.06 2.23
C GLY A 83 -12.99 4.84 2.34
N LEU A 84 -13.80 5.91 2.33
CA LEU A 84 -15.27 5.86 2.44
C LEU A 84 -15.97 6.21 1.12
N VAL A 85 -15.22 6.49 0.05
CA VAL A 85 -15.77 6.79 -1.27
C VAL A 85 -16.44 5.53 -1.85
N GLU A 86 -17.53 5.72 -2.60
CA GLU A 86 -18.23 4.63 -3.27
C GLU A 86 -17.31 3.95 -4.29
N THR A 87 -17.32 2.62 -4.30
CA THR A 87 -16.49 1.81 -5.19
C THR A 87 -17.33 0.92 -6.07
N ASP A 88 -16.84 0.65 -7.27
CA ASP A 88 -17.40 -0.33 -8.18
C ASP A 88 -17.14 -1.77 -7.67
N PRO A 89 -17.71 -2.81 -8.31
CA PRO A 89 -17.44 -4.20 -7.95
C PRO A 89 -15.99 -4.67 -8.10
N LYS A 90 -15.09 -3.83 -8.63
CA LYS A 90 -13.65 -4.08 -8.76
C LYS A 90 -12.84 -3.24 -7.75
N ASP A 91 -13.51 -2.69 -6.73
CA ASP A 91 -12.93 -1.83 -5.69
C ASP A 91 -12.25 -0.58 -6.25
N ARG A 92 -12.69 -0.08 -7.41
CA ARG A 92 -12.24 1.20 -7.98
C ARG A 92 -13.22 2.30 -7.60
N TYR A 93 -12.68 3.47 -7.24
CA TYR A 93 -13.47 4.65 -6.96
C TYR A 93 -14.35 5.02 -8.17
N CYS A 94 -15.64 5.28 -7.91
CA CYS A 94 -16.62 5.75 -8.89
C CYS A 94 -16.60 7.27 -9.05
#